data_AF-A0A8T1WG48-F1
#
_entry.id   AF-A0A8T1WG48-F1
#
_cell.length_a   1.000
_cell.length_b   1.000
_cell.length_c   1.000
_cell.angle_alpha   90.00
_cell.angle_beta   90.00
_cell.angle_gamma   90.00
#
_symmetry.space_group_name_H-M   'P 1'
#
loop_
_entity.id
_entity.type
_entity.pdbx_description
1 polymer ?
#
loop_
_entity_poly.entity_id
_entity_poly.type
_entity_poly.pdbx_seq_one_letter_code
_entity_poly.pdbx_strand_id
1 'polypeptide(L)'
;MATHQAHRLPWATLGAVYASVAIENGRYRYVKTEARDKQAAHFGRCLVDALKEFAATDKRPPVDEDGNSLDPTTWGIEPYGGLGYTGYYYSLLEGYVQLNLLLLDGDKFLPILQRGGVSAPYIIRLLCGHMDGGHPEWMARRLRPILKGEHEEELKPMTAVVLQTIRDHCALLFRCLYSISGENKALDLELVARSIGPL
;
A
#
# COMPACT_ATOMS: atom_id res chain seq x y z
N MET A 1 -4.16 -22.00 2.80
CA MET A 1 -3.68 -20.61 2.72
C MET A 1 -4.88 -19.70 2.96
N ALA A 2 -4.84 -18.82 3.96
CA ALA A 2 -5.87 -17.79 4.08
C ALA A 2 -5.72 -16.85 2.88
N THR A 3 -6.66 -16.93 1.93
CA THR A 3 -6.62 -16.15 0.69
C THR A 3 -6.82 -14.68 1.05
N HIS A 4 -5.78 -13.88 0.84
CA HIS A 4 -5.85 -12.41 0.82
C HIS A 4 -7.15 -11.96 0.14
N GLN A 5 -8.09 -11.39 0.91
CA GLN A 5 -9.45 -11.06 0.45
C GLN A 5 -9.50 -9.77 -0.38
N ALA A 6 -8.43 -9.43 -1.12
CA ALA A 6 -8.48 -8.29 -2.04
C ALA A 6 -9.69 -8.35 -2.96
N HIS A 7 -10.11 -9.54 -3.41
CA HIS A 7 -11.31 -9.69 -4.24
C HIS A 7 -12.62 -9.20 -3.61
N ARG A 8 -12.70 -9.06 -2.27
CA ARG A 8 -13.91 -8.56 -1.58
C ARG A 8 -13.92 -7.04 -1.39
N LEU A 9 -12.79 -6.36 -1.60
CA LEU A 9 -12.71 -4.91 -1.46
C LEU A 9 -13.22 -4.23 -2.73
N PRO A 10 -13.85 -3.04 -2.62
CA PRO A 10 -14.44 -2.33 -3.76
C PRO A 10 -13.35 -1.62 -4.60
N TRP A 11 -12.38 -2.37 -5.13
CA TRP A 11 -11.24 -1.86 -5.90
C TRP A 11 -11.66 -1.11 -7.16
N ALA A 12 -12.73 -1.51 -7.84
CA ALA A 12 -13.23 -0.78 -9.00
C ALA A 12 -13.67 0.65 -8.60
N THR A 13 -14.31 0.80 -7.46
CA THR A 13 -14.74 2.10 -6.90
C THR A 13 -13.54 2.96 -6.54
N LEU A 14 -12.55 2.40 -5.83
CA LEU A 14 -11.33 3.13 -5.49
C LEU A 14 -10.51 3.47 -6.75
N GLY A 15 -10.42 2.54 -7.69
CA GLY A 15 -9.76 2.75 -8.98
C GLY A 15 -10.40 3.86 -9.80
N ALA A 16 -11.72 4.04 -9.72
CA ALA A 16 -12.41 5.19 -10.33
C ALA A 16 -12.01 6.52 -9.66
N VAL A 17 -11.80 6.55 -8.35
CA VAL A 17 -11.29 7.72 -7.63
C VAL A 17 -9.86 8.06 -8.12
N TYR A 18 -8.97 7.09 -8.23
CA TYR A 18 -7.61 7.31 -8.76
C TYR A 18 -7.61 7.73 -10.24
N ALA A 19 -8.46 7.12 -11.06
CA ALA A 19 -8.59 7.47 -12.48
C ALA A 19 -9.17 8.87 -12.71
N SER A 20 -9.69 9.51 -11.67
CA SER A 20 -10.26 10.86 -11.73
C SER A 20 -9.23 11.98 -11.55
N VAL A 21 -7.96 11.63 -11.32
CA VAL A 21 -6.84 12.57 -11.29
C VAL A 21 -6.62 13.15 -12.68
N ALA A 22 -6.66 14.47 -12.79
CA ALA A 22 -6.42 15.18 -14.05
C ALA A 22 -5.00 15.73 -14.09
N ILE A 23 -4.48 15.96 -15.29
CA ILE A 23 -3.24 16.73 -15.49
C ILE A 23 -3.67 18.15 -15.85
N GLU A 24 -3.37 19.11 -14.98
CA GLU A 24 -3.60 20.53 -15.20
C GLU A 24 -2.26 21.27 -15.13
N ASN A 25 -1.90 22.01 -16.19
CA ASN A 25 -0.63 22.74 -16.29
C ASN A 25 0.62 21.87 -16.03
N GLY A 26 0.61 20.63 -16.51
CA GLY A 26 1.71 19.67 -16.29
C GLY A 26 1.81 19.16 -14.85
N ARG A 27 0.83 19.45 -13.99
CA ARG A 27 0.75 18.95 -12.62
C ARG A 27 -0.46 18.03 -12.48
N TYR A 28 -0.26 16.92 -11.78
CA TYR A 28 -1.35 16.03 -11.40
C TYR A 28 -2.17 16.72 -10.33
N ARG A 29 -3.46 16.91 -10.60
CA ARG A 29 -4.42 17.54 -9.70
C ARG A 29 -5.55 16.57 -9.40
N TYR A 30 -5.68 16.25 -8.12
CA TYR A 30 -6.86 15.59 -7.60
C TYR A 30 -7.82 16.64 -7.01
N VAL A 31 -9.03 16.71 -7.57
CA VAL A 31 -10.10 17.55 -7.01
C VAL A 31 -10.92 16.69 -6.04
N LYS A 32 -10.84 17.02 -4.76
CA LYS A 32 -11.69 16.43 -3.72
C LYS A 32 -13.14 16.85 -3.96
N THR A 33 -14.03 15.88 -3.98
CA THR A 33 -15.48 16.10 -4.06
C THR A 33 -16.14 15.20 -3.04
N GLU A 34 -17.30 15.61 -2.53
CA GLU A 34 -18.04 14.84 -1.53
C GLU A 34 -18.33 13.39 -2.00
N ALA A 35 -18.64 13.22 -3.29
CA ALA A 35 -18.87 11.90 -3.87
C ALA A 35 -17.63 11.00 -3.82
N ARG A 36 -16.45 11.55 -4.18
CA ARG A 36 -15.18 10.79 -4.16
C ARG A 36 -14.72 10.50 -2.73
N ASP A 37 -14.91 11.45 -1.82
CA ASP A 37 -14.59 11.26 -0.40
C ASP A 37 -15.48 10.16 0.21
N LYS A 38 -16.77 10.11 -0.14
CA LYS A 38 -17.68 9.02 0.25
C LYS A 38 -17.25 7.67 -0.32
N GLN A 39 -16.78 7.63 -1.57
CA GLN A 39 -16.26 6.42 -2.21
C GLN A 39 -15.00 5.91 -1.52
N ALA A 40 -14.02 6.78 -1.25
CA ALA A 40 -12.83 6.44 -0.48
C ALA A 40 -13.20 5.98 0.93
N ALA A 41 -14.07 6.71 1.64
CA ALA A 41 -14.53 6.31 2.97
C ALA A 41 -15.24 4.96 2.98
N HIS A 42 -16.02 4.64 1.94
CA HIS A 42 -16.65 3.32 1.80
C HIS A 42 -15.60 2.22 1.63
N PHE A 43 -14.61 2.41 0.75
CA PHE A 43 -13.49 1.49 0.61
C PHE A 43 -12.75 1.31 1.95
N GLY A 44 -12.46 2.41 2.64
CA GLY A 44 -11.79 2.39 3.94
C GLY A 44 -12.56 1.58 4.98
N ARG A 45 -13.89 1.70 5.05
CA ARG A 45 -14.73 0.86 5.92
C ARG A 45 -14.57 -0.62 5.58
N CYS A 46 -14.72 -0.99 4.30
CA CYS A 46 -14.58 -2.38 3.87
C CYS A 46 -13.18 -2.95 4.17
N LEU A 47 -12.13 -2.15 4.01
CA LEU A 47 -10.76 -2.57 4.35
C LEU A 47 -10.62 -2.81 5.85
N VAL A 48 -11.07 -1.88 6.70
CA VAL A 48 -11.00 -2.02 8.16
C VAL A 48 -11.79 -3.24 8.62
N ASP A 49 -12.99 -3.47 8.09
CA ASP A 49 -13.80 -4.63 8.42
C ASP A 49 -13.09 -5.94 8.04
N ALA A 50 -12.50 -5.99 6.84
CA ALA A 50 -11.71 -7.15 6.41
C ALA A 50 -10.51 -7.39 7.33
N LEU A 51 -9.76 -6.35 7.69
CA LEU A 51 -8.62 -6.48 8.60
C LEU A 51 -9.05 -7.01 9.98
N LYS A 52 -10.17 -6.53 10.52
CA LYS A 52 -10.73 -7.03 11.78
C LYS A 52 -11.18 -8.49 11.70
N GLU A 53 -11.86 -8.88 10.61
CA GLU A 53 -12.27 -10.28 10.38
C GLU A 53 -11.03 -11.20 10.35
N PHE A 54 -9.96 -10.79 9.66
CA PHE A 54 -8.72 -11.55 9.61
C PHE A 54 -7.98 -11.58 10.94
N ALA A 55 -7.90 -10.47 11.66
CA ALA A 55 -7.28 -10.44 12.99
C ALA A 55 -8.01 -11.39 13.97
N ALA A 56 -9.33 -11.53 13.86
CA ALA A 56 -10.11 -12.44 14.69
C ALA A 56 -9.89 -13.92 14.33
N THR A 57 -9.71 -14.22 13.04
CA THR A 57 -9.73 -15.59 12.51
C THR A 57 -8.35 -16.19 12.26
N ASP A 58 -7.35 -15.39 11.92
CA ASP A 58 -6.00 -15.89 11.67
C ASP A 58 -5.29 -16.22 12.99
N LYS A 59 -4.85 -17.48 13.11
CA LYS A 59 -4.14 -17.99 14.29
C LYS A 59 -2.65 -18.17 14.06
N ARG A 60 -2.14 -17.82 12.87
CA ARG A 60 -0.71 -17.85 12.60
C ARG A 60 0.01 -16.84 13.48
N PRO A 61 1.25 -17.12 13.90
CA PRO A 61 2.06 -16.12 14.60
C PRO A 61 2.26 -14.88 13.71
N PRO A 62 2.44 -13.69 14.30
CA PRO A 62 2.69 -12.45 13.57
C PRO A 62 4.16 -12.38 13.08
N VAL A 63 4.61 -13.44 12.40
CA VAL A 63 5.92 -13.53 11.77
C VAL A 63 5.80 -14.06 10.35
N ASP A 64 6.75 -13.70 9.50
CA ASP A 64 6.89 -14.29 8.17
C ASP A 64 7.56 -15.68 8.23
N GLU A 65 7.83 -16.25 7.05
CA GLU A 65 8.43 -17.58 6.90
C GLU A 65 9.86 -17.66 7.47
N ASP A 66 10.56 -16.53 7.57
CA ASP A 66 11.93 -16.41 8.05
C ASP A 66 12.00 -16.00 9.53
N GLY A 67 10.84 -15.88 10.20
CA GLY A 67 10.73 -15.47 11.61
C GLY A 67 10.81 -13.96 11.82
N ASN A 68 10.74 -13.14 10.76
CA ASN A 68 10.71 -11.69 10.89
C ASN A 68 9.35 -11.24 11.44
N SER A 69 9.36 -10.34 12.41
CA SER A 69 8.13 -9.78 12.99
C SER A 69 7.31 -9.03 11.94
N LEU A 70 6.02 -9.33 11.85
CA LEU A 70 5.03 -8.63 11.03
C LEU A 70 4.32 -7.51 11.80
N ASP A 71 4.59 -7.36 13.10
CA ASP A 71 4.06 -6.25 13.91
C ASP A 71 4.97 -5.02 13.76
N PRO A 72 4.56 -3.98 13.01
CA PRO A 72 5.37 -2.79 12.81
C PRO A 72 5.66 -2.00 14.09
N THR A 73 4.91 -2.21 15.18
CA THR A 73 5.24 -1.59 16.47
C THR A 73 6.54 -2.11 17.07
N THR A 74 7.07 -3.23 16.53
CA THR A 74 8.36 -3.81 16.93
C THR A 74 9.53 -3.38 16.04
N TRP A 75 9.28 -2.63 14.97
CA TRP A 75 10.32 -2.27 13.99
C TRP A 75 11.15 -1.03 14.38
N GLY A 76 10.78 -0.34 15.46
CA GLY A 76 11.48 0.89 15.88
C GLY A 76 11.18 2.10 14.98
N ILE A 77 10.05 2.09 14.29
CA ILE A 77 9.60 3.16 13.37
C ILE A 77 8.39 3.86 13.97
N GLU A 78 8.30 5.17 13.75
CA GLU A 78 7.15 5.96 14.19
C GLU A 78 5.86 5.61 13.39
N PRO A 79 4.69 5.59 14.05
CA PRO A 79 3.40 5.30 13.40
C PRO A 79 3.03 6.26 12.27
N TYR A 80 3.16 7.56 12.51
CA TYR A 80 2.70 8.61 11.61
C TYR A 80 3.83 9.28 10.82
N GLY A 81 5.08 8.99 11.17
CA GLY A 81 6.26 9.62 10.59
C GLY A 81 6.64 10.93 11.27
N GLY A 82 7.78 11.48 10.86
CA GLY A 82 8.37 12.70 11.43
C GLY A 82 9.66 13.07 10.70
N LEU A 83 10.02 14.36 10.72
CA LEU A 83 11.27 14.89 10.13
C LEU A 83 11.51 14.50 8.66
N GLY A 84 10.45 14.34 7.87
CA GLY A 84 10.52 13.99 6.45
C GLY A 84 10.37 12.50 6.12
N TYR A 85 10.21 11.64 7.13
CA TYR A 85 9.98 10.20 6.94
C TYR A 85 8.49 9.84 7.01
N THR A 86 8.08 8.86 6.19
CA THR A 86 6.72 8.31 6.21
C THR A 86 6.62 7.22 7.27
N GLY A 87 5.67 7.37 8.22
CA GLY A 87 5.45 6.36 9.25
C GLY A 87 4.86 5.05 8.73
N TYR A 88 4.88 4.02 9.58
CA TYR A 88 4.42 2.69 9.17
C TYR A 88 2.92 2.63 8.82
N TYR A 89 2.05 3.49 9.35
CA TYR A 89 0.63 3.49 8.95
C TYR A 89 0.46 3.86 7.47
N TYR A 90 1.09 4.96 7.06
CA TYR A 90 0.95 5.49 5.71
C TYR A 90 1.64 4.60 4.68
N SER A 91 2.88 4.20 4.96
CA SER A 91 3.68 3.36 4.06
C SER A 91 3.04 1.99 3.80
N LEU A 92 2.56 1.31 4.85
CA LEU A 92 1.89 0.01 4.70
C LEU A 92 0.55 0.14 3.99
N LEU A 93 -0.27 1.15 4.35
CA LEU A 93 -1.60 1.34 3.78
C LEU A 93 -1.56 1.80 2.32
N GLU A 94 -0.79 2.85 2.02
CA GLU A 94 -0.63 3.32 0.64
C GLU A 94 0.10 2.28 -0.21
N GLY A 95 1.10 1.61 0.35
CA GLY A 95 1.80 0.51 -0.31
C GLY A 95 0.83 -0.59 -0.72
N TYR A 96 -0.01 -1.02 0.22
CA TYR A 96 -1.05 -2.01 -0.02
C TYR A 96 -2.04 -1.58 -1.11
N VAL A 97 -2.50 -0.34 -1.08
CA VAL A 97 -3.45 0.20 -2.06
C VAL A 97 -2.83 0.32 -3.44
N GLN A 98 -1.67 0.97 -3.56
CA GLN A 98 -1.04 1.24 -4.85
C GLN A 98 -0.59 -0.05 -5.55
N LEU A 99 -0.03 -1.01 -4.80
CA LEU A 99 0.34 -2.31 -5.36
C LEU A 99 -0.90 -3.09 -5.86
N ASN A 100 -2.02 -3.07 -5.13
CA ASN A 100 -3.26 -3.71 -5.62
C ASN A 100 -3.88 -2.97 -6.82
N LEU A 101 -3.73 -1.65 -6.93
CA LEU A 101 -4.13 -0.92 -8.15
C LEU A 101 -3.30 -1.37 -9.37
N LEU A 102 -1.99 -1.59 -9.21
CA LEU A 102 -1.15 -2.14 -10.28
C LEU A 102 -1.55 -3.57 -10.66
N LEU A 103 -2.00 -4.39 -9.69
CA LEU A 103 -2.54 -5.72 -9.96
C LEU A 103 -3.91 -5.68 -10.65
N LEU A 104 -4.69 -4.62 -10.45
CA LEU A 104 -6.00 -4.42 -11.07
C LEU A 104 -5.86 -4.09 -12.55
N ASP A 105 -5.03 -3.11 -12.88
CA ASP A 105 -4.78 -2.65 -14.25
C ASP A 105 -3.46 -1.84 -14.30
N GLY A 106 -2.35 -2.54 -14.49
CA GLY A 106 -1.02 -1.93 -14.49
C GLY A 106 -0.85 -0.83 -15.53
N ASP A 107 -1.37 -1.03 -16.75
CA ASP A 107 -1.25 -0.07 -17.86
C ASP A 107 -2.00 1.23 -17.55
N LYS A 108 -3.16 1.12 -16.88
CA LYS A 108 -3.94 2.29 -16.46
C LYS A 108 -3.35 2.99 -15.24
N PHE A 109 -2.99 2.24 -14.20
CA PHE A 109 -2.66 2.84 -12.90
C PHE A 109 -1.19 3.23 -12.78
N LEU A 110 -0.27 2.58 -13.48
CA LEU A 110 1.15 2.93 -13.40
C LEU A 110 1.41 4.39 -13.78
N PRO A 111 0.92 4.94 -14.92
CA PRO A 111 1.15 6.35 -15.26
C PRO A 111 0.53 7.35 -14.26
N ILE A 112 -0.59 6.97 -13.62
CA ILE A 112 -1.26 7.78 -12.59
C ILE A 112 -0.38 7.85 -11.34
N LEU A 113 0.12 6.70 -10.88
CA LEU A 113 0.93 6.58 -9.68
C LEU A 113 2.33 7.20 -9.84
N GLN A 114 2.90 7.11 -11.05
CA GLN A 114 4.17 7.76 -11.39
C GLN A 114 4.05 9.28 -11.58
N ARG A 115 2.81 9.81 -11.62
CA ARG A 115 2.55 11.23 -11.88
C ARG A 115 3.29 11.75 -13.11
N GLY A 116 3.31 10.94 -14.17
CA GLY A 116 3.90 11.31 -15.45
C GLY A 116 5.43 11.32 -15.47
N GLY A 117 6.08 10.91 -14.38
CA GLY A 117 7.50 10.59 -14.35
C GLY A 117 7.78 9.18 -14.90
N VAL A 118 9.07 8.89 -15.11
CA VAL A 118 9.54 7.55 -15.50
C VAL A 118 9.90 6.68 -14.30
N SER A 119 10.13 7.30 -13.13
CA SER A 119 10.49 6.59 -11.91
C SER A 119 9.36 5.72 -11.40
N ALA A 120 9.68 4.61 -10.72
CA ALA A 120 8.72 3.80 -9.99
C ALA A 120 7.89 4.69 -9.03
N PRO A 121 6.61 4.33 -8.78
CA PRO A 121 5.78 5.02 -7.80
C PRO A 121 6.52 5.24 -6.48
N TYR A 122 6.41 6.45 -5.92
CA TYR A 122 7.16 6.84 -4.72
C TYR A 122 7.02 5.82 -3.58
N ILE A 123 5.81 5.30 -3.35
CA ILE A 123 5.56 4.33 -2.28
C ILE A 123 6.30 3.01 -2.49
N ILE A 124 6.49 2.58 -3.75
CA ILE A 124 7.23 1.35 -4.06
C ILE A 124 8.70 1.55 -3.75
N ARG A 125 9.26 2.71 -4.12
CA ARG A 125 10.65 3.05 -3.77
C ARG A 125 10.82 3.11 -2.26
N LEU A 126 9.84 3.70 -1.56
CA LEU A 126 9.81 3.79 -0.11
C LEU A 126 9.85 2.40 0.53
N LEU A 127 8.97 1.49 0.11
CA LEU A 127 9.00 0.10 0.57
C LEU A 127 10.29 -0.65 0.21
N CYS A 128 11.07 -0.16 -0.76
CA CYS A 128 12.38 -0.70 -1.14
C CYS A 128 13.57 -0.05 -0.39
N GLY A 129 13.31 0.83 0.59
CA GLY A 129 14.36 1.46 1.41
C GLY A 129 14.65 2.92 1.09
N HIS A 130 13.97 3.51 0.09
CA HIS A 130 14.19 4.91 -0.28
C HIS A 130 13.45 5.87 0.65
N MET A 131 14.17 6.58 1.52
CA MET A 131 13.58 7.52 2.49
C MET A 131 12.49 6.87 3.36
N ASP A 132 12.67 5.59 3.68
CA ASP A 132 11.65 4.74 4.29
C ASP A 132 11.50 4.90 5.80
N GLY A 133 12.37 5.69 6.44
CA GLY A 133 12.30 5.94 7.87
C GLY A 133 12.66 4.73 8.73
N GLY A 134 13.35 3.73 8.17
CA GLY A 134 13.85 2.57 8.92
C GLY A 134 12.95 1.34 8.83
N HIS A 135 12.27 1.11 7.68
CA HIS A 135 11.60 -0.17 7.47
C HIS A 135 12.60 -1.31 7.59
N PRO A 136 12.18 -2.48 8.11
CA PRO A 136 13.08 -3.61 8.15
C PRO A 136 13.54 -3.99 6.74
N GLU A 137 14.85 -4.13 6.58
CA GLU A 137 15.50 -4.44 5.29
C GLU A 137 14.95 -5.70 4.61
N TRP A 138 14.42 -6.65 5.37
CA TRP A 138 13.81 -7.86 4.81
C TRP A 138 12.53 -7.56 3.99
N MET A 139 11.80 -6.48 4.28
CA MET A 139 10.66 -6.05 3.46
C MET A 139 11.14 -5.55 2.11
N ALA A 140 12.11 -4.65 2.12
CA ALA A 140 12.69 -4.07 0.92
C ALA A 140 13.27 -5.13 0.00
N ARG A 141 14.05 -6.07 0.56
CA ARG A 141 14.67 -7.17 -0.19
C ARG A 141 13.67 -8.01 -0.97
N ARG A 142 12.45 -8.20 -0.46
CA ARG A 142 11.38 -8.96 -1.14
C ARG A 142 10.80 -8.20 -2.33
N LEU A 143 10.81 -6.86 -2.32
CA LEU A 143 10.19 -6.04 -3.36
C LEU A 143 11.19 -5.52 -4.39
N ARG A 144 12.44 -5.20 -4.01
CA ARG A 144 13.51 -4.74 -4.91
C ARG A 144 13.66 -5.48 -6.24
N PRO A 145 13.43 -6.81 -6.33
CA PRO A 145 13.49 -7.51 -7.61
C PRO A 145 12.56 -6.96 -8.70
N ILE A 146 11.53 -6.16 -8.37
CA ILE A 146 10.66 -5.52 -9.37
C ILE A 146 11.21 -4.20 -9.92
N LEU A 147 12.31 -3.68 -9.38
CA LEU A 147 12.93 -2.42 -9.80
C LEU A 147 14.10 -2.65 -10.76
N LYS A 148 14.41 -1.63 -11.57
CA LYS A 148 15.51 -1.57 -12.54
C LYS A 148 16.54 -0.51 -12.15
N GLY A 149 17.77 -0.72 -12.65
CA GLY A 149 18.87 0.25 -12.57
C GLY A 149 19.69 0.12 -11.29
N GLU A 150 20.88 0.75 -11.30
CA GLU A 150 21.80 0.77 -10.16
C GLU A 150 21.25 1.56 -8.95
N HIS A 151 20.24 2.40 -9.18
CA HIS A 151 19.61 3.25 -8.17
C HIS A 151 18.13 2.92 -7.92
N GLU A 152 17.64 1.78 -8.45
CA GLU A 152 16.27 1.30 -8.24
C GLU A 152 15.18 2.34 -8.60
N GLU A 153 15.45 3.14 -9.63
CA GLU A 153 14.62 4.29 -9.93
C GLU A 153 13.37 3.93 -10.73
N GLU A 154 13.40 2.86 -11.53
CA GLU A 154 12.33 2.51 -12.47
C GLU A 154 11.71 1.14 -12.19
N LEU A 155 10.45 0.97 -12.58
CA LEU A 155 9.75 -0.31 -12.45
C LEU A 155 10.05 -1.23 -13.64
N LYS A 156 10.27 -2.52 -13.39
CA LYS A 156 10.31 -3.53 -14.45
C LYS A 156 8.95 -3.64 -15.15
N PRO A 157 8.90 -4.09 -16.42
CA PRO A 157 7.64 -4.36 -17.09
C PRO A 157 6.79 -5.34 -16.27
N MET A 158 5.46 -5.20 -16.33
CA MET A 158 4.46 -6.00 -15.61
C MET A 158 4.36 -7.44 -16.13
N THR A 159 5.48 -8.15 -16.09
CA THR A 159 5.57 -9.58 -16.39
C THR A 159 4.90 -10.41 -15.30
N ALA A 160 4.60 -11.68 -15.60
CA ALA A 160 4.02 -12.60 -14.62
C ALA A 160 4.83 -12.70 -13.33
N VAL A 161 6.17 -12.65 -13.42
CA VAL A 161 7.08 -12.68 -12.26
C VAL A 161 6.91 -11.42 -11.41
N VAL A 162 6.93 -10.23 -12.03
CA VAL A 162 6.73 -8.95 -11.32
C VAL A 162 5.36 -8.93 -10.65
N LEU A 163 4.31 -9.33 -11.36
CA LEU A 163 2.96 -9.41 -10.80
C LEU A 163 2.86 -10.39 -9.64
N GLN A 164 3.57 -11.52 -9.70
CA GLN A 164 3.61 -12.47 -8.59
C GLN A 164 4.32 -11.89 -7.36
N THR A 165 5.48 -11.24 -7.55
CA THR A 165 6.19 -10.54 -6.46
C THR A 165 5.30 -9.47 -5.81
N ILE A 166 4.55 -8.70 -6.62
CA ILE A 166 3.60 -7.72 -6.11
C ILE A 166 2.48 -8.40 -5.30
N ARG A 167 1.90 -9.52 -5.77
CA ARG A 167 0.86 -10.26 -5.02
C ARG A 167 1.37 -10.76 -3.67
N ASP A 168 2.57 -11.34 -3.65
CA ASP A 168 3.17 -11.88 -2.44
C ASP A 168 3.46 -10.74 -1.45
N HIS A 169 3.93 -9.60 -1.94
CA HIS A 169 4.16 -8.42 -1.12
C HIS A 169 2.85 -7.79 -0.62
N CYS A 170 1.79 -7.74 -1.42
CA CYS A 170 0.46 -7.32 -0.95
C CYS A 170 -0.05 -8.22 0.19
N ALA A 171 0.13 -9.54 0.06
CA ALA A 171 -0.26 -10.48 1.11
C ALA A 171 0.54 -10.23 2.40
N LEU A 172 1.84 -9.95 2.30
CA LEU A 172 2.68 -9.55 3.42
C LEU A 172 2.18 -8.26 4.07
N LEU A 173 1.98 -7.19 3.29
CA LEU A 173 1.49 -5.90 3.80
C LEU A 173 0.13 -6.05 4.49
N PHE A 174 -0.77 -6.87 3.96
CA PHE A 174 -2.05 -7.16 4.59
C PHE A 174 -1.87 -7.80 5.97
N ARG A 175 -0.90 -8.73 6.11
CA ARG A 175 -0.56 -9.32 7.42
C ARG A 175 -0.01 -8.30 8.40
N CYS A 176 0.84 -7.39 7.94
CA CYS A 176 1.31 -6.27 8.75
C CYS A 176 0.14 -5.40 9.22
N LEU A 177 -0.78 -5.05 8.30
CA LEU A 177 -1.94 -4.20 8.60
C LEU A 177 -2.91 -4.82 9.62
N TYR A 178 -3.25 -6.12 9.54
CA TYR A 178 -4.16 -6.70 10.53
C TYR A 178 -3.49 -7.04 11.85
N SER A 179 -2.15 -7.19 11.88
CA SER A 179 -1.40 -7.35 13.15
C SER A 179 -1.56 -6.12 14.06
N ILE A 180 -1.84 -4.96 13.46
CA ILE A 180 -2.12 -3.68 14.11
C ILE A 180 -3.56 -3.25 13.93
N SER A 181 -4.54 -4.14 13.73
CA SER A 181 -5.96 -3.74 13.66
C SER A 181 -6.81 -4.21 14.85
N GLY A 182 -6.15 -4.71 15.92
CA GLY A 182 -6.78 -5.23 17.13
C GLY A 182 -7.31 -4.15 18.09
N GLU A 183 -7.82 -4.58 19.26
CA GLU A 183 -8.66 -3.75 20.17
C GLU A 183 -8.00 -2.48 20.74
N ASN A 184 -6.71 -2.25 20.57
CA ASN A 184 -6.05 -1.02 21.09
C ASN A 184 -4.93 -0.46 20.21
N LYS A 185 -4.81 -0.93 18.98
CA LYS A 185 -3.84 -0.48 17.98
C LYS A 185 -4.42 -0.92 16.65
N ALA A 186 -4.65 -0.17 15.58
CA ALA A 186 -4.65 1.20 15.17
C ALA A 186 -4.86 1.11 13.64
N LEU A 187 -6.03 1.53 13.15
CA LEU A 187 -6.32 1.92 11.76
C LEU A 187 -7.69 2.60 11.86
N ASP A 188 -7.67 3.83 12.38
CA ASP A 188 -8.88 4.65 12.49
C ASP A 188 -9.48 4.86 11.09
N LEU A 189 -10.81 4.79 10.99
CA LEU A 189 -11.51 4.94 9.73
C LEU A 189 -11.22 6.30 9.09
N GLU A 190 -11.12 7.36 9.89
CA GLU A 190 -10.77 8.70 9.40
C GLU A 190 -9.36 8.72 8.80
N LEU A 191 -8.40 8.09 9.47
CA LEU A 191 -7.03 7.94 8.98
C LEU A 191 -7.01 7.17 7.66
N VAL A 192 -7.70 6.02 7.58
CA VAL A 192 -7.73 5.20 6.37
C VAL A 192 -8.34 5.98 5.22
N ALA A 193 -9.52 6.58 5.41
CA ALA A 193 -10.21 7.34 4.38
C ALA A 193 -9.37 8.53 3.86
N ARG A 194 -8.60 9.18 4.73
CA ARG A 194 -7.69 10.27 4.36
C ARG A 194 -6.46 9.83 3.59
N SER A 195 -5.99 8.60 3.81
CA SER A 195 -4.69 8.12 3.32
C SER A 195 -4.78 7.33 2.02
N ILE A 196 -5.93 6.73 1.71
CA ILE A 196 -6.12 5.90 0.50
C ILE A 196 -6.50 6.69 -0.76
N GLY A 197 -6.72 8.00 -0.65
CA GLY A 197 -7.03 8.85 -1.80
C GLY A 197 -5.75 9.31 -2.52
N PRO A 198 -5.81 9.60 -3.83
CA PRO A 198 -4.70 10.26 -4.51
C PRO A 198 -4.43 11.65 -3.89
N LEU A 199 -3.17 11.95 -3.59
CA LEU A 199 -2.69 13.24 -3.09
C LEU A 199 -2.56 14.29 -4.20
#